data_AF-A0A966I0P6-F1
#
_entry.id   AF-A0A966I0P6-F1
#
_cell.length_a   1.000
_cell.length_b   1.000
_cell.length_c   1.000
_cell.angle_alpha   90.00
_cell.angle_beta   90.00
_cell.angle_gamma   90.00
#
_symmetry.space_group_name_H-M   'P 1'
#
loop_
_entity.id
_entity.type
_entity.pdbx_description
1 polymer ?
#
loop_
_entity_poly.entity_id
_entity_poly.type
_entity_poly.pdbx_seq_one_letter_code
_entity_poly.pdbx_strand_id
1 'polypeptide(L)'
;MAIHQVLWLKPWFFQELLVTVSVVASVAERRRIARLVHRFGFGPRPGEFAELVSDGFEAAAAVYLVAPSSDDFADSQSPPVVRDLGNRPAPNTPELVPYVTEKRAQSTSLTMWWLDRMVLSSHSLT
;
A
#
# COMPACT_ATOMS: atom_id res chain seq x y z
N MET A 1 1.07 59.38 -36.42
CA MET A 1 -0.41 59.38 -36.34
C MET A 1 -0.90 58.09 -36.97
N ALA A 2 -1.76 57.34 -36.25
CA ALA A 2 -2.43 56.06 -36.59
C ALA A 2 -1.52 54.80 -36.69
N ILE A 3 -1.54 53.78 -35.83
CA ILE A 3 -2.58 52.98 -35.12
C ILE A 3 -3.16 51.80 -35.94
N HIS A 4 -3.04 50.61 -35.33
CA HIS A 4 -3.79 49.34 -35.49
C HIS A 4 -3.61 48.48 -36.76
N GLN A 5 -2.95 47.32 -36.58
CA GLN A 5 -3.47 46.06 -37.11
C GLN A 5 -3.43 44.99 -36.00
N VAL A 6 -4.63 44.55 -35.62
CA VAL A 6 -4.93 43.59 -34.55
C VAL A 6 -4.72 42.18 -35.12
N LEU A 7 -3.79 41.41 -34.57
CA LEU A 7 -3.59 40.00 -34.89
C LEU A 7 -4.80 39.18 -34.42
N TRP A 8 -5.67 38.81 -35.35
CA TRP A 8 -6.74 37.84 -35.15
C TRP A 8 -6.16 36.44 -35.01
N LEU A 9 -6.07 35.94 -33.77
CA LEU A 9 -5.85 34.52 -33.49
C LEU A 9 -7.09 33.73 -33.98
N LYS A 10 -6.87 32.82 -34.95
CA LYS A 10 -7.94 32.02 -35.56
C LYS A 10 -8.56 31.05 -34.52
N PRO A 11 -9.88 30.83 -34.54
CA PRO A 11 -10.61 30.06 -33.51
C PRO A 11 -10.16 28.58 -33.38
N TRP A 12 -9.58 28.00 -34.44
CA TRP A 12 -9.05 26.64 -34.44
C TRP A 12 -7.86 26.43 -33.48
N PHE A 13 -7.12 27.51 -33.16
CA PHE A 13 -5.97 27.46 -32.26
C PHE A 13 -6.39 27.11 -30.81
N PHE A 14 -7.64 27.38 -30.42
CA PHE A 14 -8.17 26.99 -29.11
C PHE A 14 -8.60 25.52 -29.03
N GLN A 15 -8.89 24.87 -30.17
CA GLN A 15 -9.34 23.48 -30.19
C GLN A 15 -8.20 22.51 -29.82
N GLU A 16 -6.98 22.78 -30.28
CA GLU A 16 -5.79 21.98 -29.96
C GLU A 16 -5.39 22.09 -28.48
N LEU A 17 -5.59 23.26 -27.89
CA LEU A 17 -5.25 23.53 -26.48
C LEU A 17 -6.17 22.76 -25.51
N LEU A 18 -7.46 22.58 -25.86
CA LEU A 18 -8.41 21.82 -25.04
C LEU A 18 -8.16 20.31 -25.08
N VAL A 19 -7.60 19.77 -26.16
CA VAL A 19 -7.26 18.35 -26.26
C VAL A 19 -6.04 18.01 -25.39
N THR A 20 -5.08 18.94 -25.24
CA THR A 20 -3.90 18.72 -24.39
C THR A 20 -4.17 18.75 -22.88
N VAL A 21 -5.29 19.33 -22.43
CA VAL A 21 -5.66 19.37 -20.99
C VAL A 21 -6.17 18.01 -20.49
N SER A 22 -6.44 17.05 -21.40
CA SER A 22 -7.01 15.74 -21.09
C SER A 22 -6.06 14.73 -20.41
N VAL A 23 -4.76 15.03 -20.26
CA VAL A 23 -3.77 13.98 -19.88
C VAL A 23 -3.38 14.02 -18.39
N VAL A 24 -3.83 15.02 -17.65
CA VAL A 24 -3.40 15.24 -16.25
C VAL A 24 -4.63 15.12 -15.34
N ALA A 25 -4.73 14.00 -14.60
CA ALA A 25 -5.77 13.78 -13.60
C ALA A 25 -6.03 15.02 -12.73
N SER A 26 -7.30 15.32 -12.46
CA SER A 26 -7.66 16.53 -11.72
C SER A 26 -7.06 16.53 -10.31
N VAL A 27 -6.83 17.71 -9.73
CA VAL A 27 -6.38 17.83 -8.32
C VAL A 27 -7.34 17.11 -7.36
N ALA A 28 -8.64 17.14 -7.65
CA ALA A 28 -9.65 16.45 -6.87
C ALA A 28 -9.47 14.92 -6.90
N GLU A 29 -9.15 14.36 -8.06
CA GLU A 29 -8.93 12.94 -8.26
C GLU A 29 -7.64 12.46 -7.58
N ARG A 30 -6.53 13.19 -7.76
CA ARG A 30 -5.27 12.90 -7.04
C ARG A 30 -5.48 12.87 -5.53
N ARG A 31 -6.29 13.80 -4.98
CA ARG A 31 -6.63 13.81 -3.56
C ARG A 31 -7.48 12.61 -3.14
N ARG A 32 -8.38 12.12 -4.00
CA ARG A 32 -9.18 10.92 -3.73
C ARG A 32 -8.28 9.68 -3.67
N ILE A 33 -7.41 9.51 -4.66
CA ILE A 33 -6.43 8.41 -4.72
C ILE A 33 -5.48 8.49 -3.51
N ALA A 34 -4.95 9.68 -3.18
CA ALA A 34 -4.08 9.84 -2.02
C ALA A 34 -4.77 9.42 -0.71
N ARG A 35 -6.05 9.78 -0.50
CA ARG A 35 -6.80 9.34 0.68
C ARG A 35 -6.99 7.83 0.73
N LEU A 36 -7.25 7.20 -0.42
CA LEU A 36 -7.39 5.75 -0.51
C LEU A 36 -6.07 5.07 -0.11
N VAL A 37 -4.96 5.48 -0.73
CA VAL A 37 -3.61 4.96 -0.46
C VAL A 37 -3.22 5.13 1.00
N HIS A 38 -3.47 6.30 1.60
CA HIS A 38 -3.16 6.55 3.01
C HIS A 38 -4.07 5.80 3.99
N ARG A 39 -5.28 5.41 3.56
CA ARG A 39 -6.24 4.73 4.43
C ARG A 39 -6.01 3.23 4.46
N PHE A 40 -5.72 2.65 3.30
CA PHE A 40 -5.63 1.20 3.14
C PHE A 40 -4.19 0.73 3.06
N GLY A 41 -3.26 1.49 2.47
CA GLY A 41 -1.84 1.12 2.39
C GLY A 41 -0.95 1.78 3.44
N PHE A 42 0.30 1.34 3.50
CA PHE A 42 1.38 2.02 4.23
C PHE A 42 2.00 3.19 3.45
N GLY A 43 1.25 3.71 2.47
CA GLY A 43 1.76 4.63 1.45
C GLY A 43 2.15 3.92 0.14
N PRO A 44 2.25 4.68 -0.96
CA PRO A 44 2.58 4.11 -2.26
C PRO A 44 4.09 3.84 -2.36
N ARG A 45 4.47 2.78 -3.06
CA ARG A 45 5.86 2.54 -3.44
C ARG A 45 6.34 3.63 -4.42
N PRO A 46 7.67 3.82 -4.59
CA PRO A 46 8.18 4.75 -5.59
C PRO A 46 7.60 4.43 -6.98
N GLY A 47 6.97 5.42 -7.61
CA GLY A 47 6.32 5.27 -8.92
C GLY A 47 4.84 4.85 -8.88
N GLU A 48 4.43 4.05 -7.89
CA GLU A 48 3.08 3.47 -7.80
C GLU A 48 1.98 4.54 -7.76
N PHE A 49 2.21 5.65 -7.03
CA PHE A 49 1.23 6.73 -7.01
C PHE A 49 1.01 7.39 -8.38
N ALA A 50 2.07 7.49 -9.18
CA ALA A 50 1.96 8.07 -10.52
C ALA A 50 1.16 7.15 -11.45
N GLU A 51 1.37 5.83 -11.33
CA GLU A 51 0.60 4.80 -12.05
C GLU A 51 -0.87 4.79 -11.64
N LEU A 52 -1.17 4.80 -10.34
CA LEU A 52 -2.56 4.88 -9.86
C LEU A 52 -3.29 6.12 -10.38
N VAL A 53 -2.56 7.24 -10.52
CA VAL A 53 -3.11 8.48 -11.05
C VAL A 53 -3.28 8.44 -12.57
N SER A 54 -2.44 7.70 -13.32
CA SER A 54 -2.65 7.49 -14.75
C SER A 54 -3.80 6.54 -15.05
N ASP A 55 -4.03 5.55 -14.18
CA ASP A 55 -5.06 4.53 -14.36
C ASP A 55 -6.45 5.00 -13.89
N GLY A 56 -6.47 6.02 -13.04
CA GLY A 56 -7.69 6.67 -12.55
C GLY A 56 -8.27 6.02 -11.28
N PHE A 57 -9.26 6.70 -10.70
CA PHE A 57 -9.76 6.34 -9.37
C PHE A 57 -10.36 4.93 -9.25
N GLU A 58 -11.13 4.45 -10.23
CA GLU A 58 -11.80 3.14 -10.13
C GLU A 58 -10.80 1.98 -10.15
N ALA A 59 -9.75 2.07 -10.98
CA ALA A 59 -8.66 1.10 -10.98
C ALA A 59 -7.90 1.13 -9.65
N ALA A 60 -7.58 2.32 -9.14
CA ALA A 60 -6.97 2.46 -7.83
C ALA A 60 -7.86 1.88 -6.70
N ALA A 61 -9.17 2.10 -6.76
CA ALA A 61 -10.13 1.55 -5.80
C ALA A 61 -10.12 0.02 -5.81
N ALA A 62 -10.10 -0.61 -6.98
CA ALA A 62 -10.01 -2.06 -7.10
C ALA A 62 -8.71 -2.60 -6.47
N VAL A 63 -7.57 -1.92 -6.72
CA VAL A 63 -6.26 -2.31 -6.17
C VAL A 63 -6.21 -2.28 -4.65
N TYR A 64 -7.01 -1.46 -3.95
CA TYR A 64 -6.95 -1.37 -2.48
C TYR A 64 -8.17 -1.98 -1.77
N LEU A 65 -9.35 -2.00 -2.39
CA LEU A 65 -10.60 -2.45 -1.76
C LEU A 65 -10.92 -3.92 -2.04
N VAL A 66 -10.30 -4.52 -3.06
CA VAL A 66 -10.48 -5.94 -3.38
C VAL A 66 -9.27 -6.69 -2.87
N ALA A 67 -9.46 -7.46 -1.79
CA ALA A 67 -8.41 -8.32 -1.27
C ALA A 67 -8.10 -9.45 -2.28
N PRO A 68 -6.83 -9.68 -2.62
CA PRO A 68 -6.45 -10.80 -3.45
C PRO A 68 -6.72 -12.13 -2.71
N SER A 69 -7.04 -13.18 -3.45
CA SER A 69 -7.27 -14.52 -2.87
C SER A 69 -5.99 -15.25 -2.45
N SER A 70 -4.84 -14.78 -2.93
CA SER A 70 -3.51 -15.35 -2.69
C SER A 70 -2.46 -14.25 -2.78
N ASP A 71 -1.38 -14.40 -2.03
CA ASP A 71 -0.22 -13.51 -2.06
C ASP A 71 1.05 -14.35 -2.21
N ASP A 72 1.70 -14.25 -3.37
CA ASP A 72 2.84 -15.09 -3.75
C ASP A 72 3.97 -15.09 -2.69
N PHE A 73 4.17 -13.96 -2.00
CA PHE A 73 5.21 -13.84 -0.99
C PHE A 73 4.72 -14.34 0.37
N ALA A 74 3.59 -13.85 0.87
CA ALA A 74 3.07 -14.21 2.17
C ALA A 74 2.71 -15.71 2.24
N ASP A 75 2.24 -16.31 1.14
CA ASP A 75 1.89 -17.72 1.05
C ASP A 75 3.12 -18.64 0.94
N SER A 76 4.26 -18.12 0.47
CA SER A 76 5.52 -18.88 0.44
C SER A 76 6.18 -19.04 1.82
N GLN A 77 5.79 -18.22 2.79
CA GLN A 77 6.39 -18.22 4.12
C GLN A 77 5.72 -19.23 5.05
N SER A 78 6.45 -20.30 5.38
CA SER A 78 6.01 -21.27 6.38
C SER A 78 5.91 -20.62 7.77
N PRO A 79 4.82 -20.86 8.53
CA PRO A 79 4.68 -20.35 9.88
C PRO A 79 5.73 -20.92 10.82
N PRO A 80 6.17 -20.16 11.84
CA PRO A 80 7.12 -20.66 12.83
C PRO A 80 6.48 -21.77 13.65
N VAL A 81 7.30 -22.74 14.04
CA VAL A 81 6.85 -23.85 14.89
C VAL A 81 6.53 -23.31 16.29
N VAL A 82 5.25 -23.31 16.65
CA VAL A 82 4.78 -22.99 18.00
C VAL A 82 4.53 -24.32 18.71
N ARG A 83 5.26 -24.57 19.81
CA ARG A 83 5.17 -25.80 20.59
C ARG A 83 4.41 -25.54 21.87
N ASP A 84 3.49 -26.44 22.22
CA ASP A 84 2.86 -26.42 23.53
C ASP A 84 3.90 -26.62 24.64
N LEU A 85 3.99 -25.64 25.54
CA LEU A 85 4.92 -25.65 26.67
C LEU A 85 4.29 -26.22 27.94
N GLY A 86 3.00 -26.55 27.92
CA GLY A 86 2.24 -27.00 29.08
C GLY A 86 2.04 -25.90 30.12
N ASN A 87 1.78 -26.33 31.35
CA ASN A 87 1.53 -25.41 32.45
C ASN A 87 2.78 -24.64 32.86
N ARG A 88 2.59 -23.38 33.26
CA ARG A 88 3.67 -22.55 33.80
C ARG A 88 4.27 -23.21 35.05
N PRO A 89 5.61 -23.41 35.10
CA PRO A 89 6.28 -23.92 36.30
C PRO A 89 6.10 -23.00 37.51
N ALA A 90 6.21 -23.57 38.70
CA ALA A 90 6.12 -22.83 39.95
C ALA A 90 7.30 -21.82 40.08
N PRO A 91 7.15 -20.76 40.88
CA PRO A 91 8.26 -19.86 41.18
C PRO A 91 9.44 -20.61 41.82
N ASN A 92 10.66 -20.16 41.54
CA ASN A 92 11.91 -20.71 42.10
C ASN A 92 12.23 -22.17 41.75
N THR A 93 11.64 -22.73 40.68
CA THR A 93 12.03 -24.05 40.16
C THR A 93 13.00 -23.91 38.98
N PRO A 94 13.90 -24.89 38.75
CA PRO A 94 14.88 -24.81 37.68
C PRO A 94 14.25 -24.84 36.27
N GLU A 95 13.03 -25.35 36.12
CA GLU A 95 12.29 -25.43 34.84
C GLU A 95 11.68 -24.09 34.42
N LEU A 96 11.60 -23.10 35.32
CA LEU A 96 10.99 -21.81 35.02
C LEU A 96 11.79 -21.01 33.97
N VAL A 97 13.13 -21.01 34.07
CA VAL A 97 14.02 -20.30 33.14
C VAL A 97 13.89 -20.81 31.71
N PRO A 98 14.01 -22.14 31.43
CA PRO A 98 13.81 -22.65 30.07
C PRO A 98 12.39 -22.40 29.56
N TYR A 99 11.36 -22.53 30.41
CA TYR A 99 9.97 -22.23 30.02
C TYR A 99 9.79 -20.78 29.56
N VAL A 100 10.28 -19.79 30.33
CA VAL A 100 10.14 -18.37 29.98
C VAL A 100 10.98 -18.01 28.74
N THR A 101 12.17 -18.57 28.63
CA THR A 101 13.06 -18.38 27.46
C THR A 101 12.38 -18.86 26.18
N GLU A 102 11.87 -20.09 26.20
CA GLU A 102 11.20 -20.71 25.07
C GLU A 102 9.91 -19.96 24.70
N LYS A 103 9.09 -19.60 25.70
CA LYS A 103 7.88 -18.80 25.47
C LYS A 103 8.20 -17.47 24.79
N ARG A 104 9.27 -16.79 25.23
CA ARG A 104 9.71 -15.53 24.63
C ARG A 104 10.20 -15.75 23.20
N ALA A 105 11.01 -16.78 22.98
CA ALA A 105 11.52 -17.13 21.64
C ALA A 105 10.37 -17.38 20.66
N GLN A 106 9.39 -18.21 21.03
CA GLN A 106 8.22 -18.48 20.17
C GLN A 106 7.40 -17.20 19.90
N SER A 107 7.22 -16.35 20.91
CA SER A 107 6.50 -15.08 20.75
C SER A 107 7.24 -14.15 19.78
N THR A 108 8.55 -14.01 19.93
CA THR A 108 9.38 -13.19 19.04
C THR A 108 9.38 -13.74 17.61
N SER A 109 9.56 -15.06 17.43
CA SER A 109 9.53 -15.69 16.11
C SER A 109 8.18 -15.49 15.41
N LEU A 110 7.07 -15.62 16.14
CA LEU A 110 5.74 -15.37 15.59
C LEU A 110 5.53 -13.92 15.20
N THR A 111 5.99 -12.97 16.02
CA THR A 111 5.92 -11.54 15.70
C THR A 111 6.75 -11.21 14.45
N MET A 112 8.00 -11.69 14.36
CA MET A 112 8.86 -11.40 13.21
C MET A 112 8.30 -12.03 11.93
N TRP A 113 7.84 -13.28 11.99
CA TRP A 113 7.17 -13.92 10.85
C TRP A 113 5.96 -13.13 10.36
N TRP A 114 5.12 -12.64 11.28
CA TRP A 114 3.95 -11.84 10.91
C TRP A 114 4.35 -10.48 10.32
N LEU A 115 5.39 -9.82 10.87
CA LEU A 115 5.91 -8.57 10.32
C LEU A 115 6.48 -8.77 8.90
N ASP A 116 7.23 -9.85 8.66
CA ASP A 116 7.77 -10.17 7.34
C ASP A 116 6.64 -10.39 6.33
N ARG A 117 5.56 -11.08 6.72
CA ARG A 117 4.35 -11.22 5.88
C ARG A 117 3.69 -9.88 5.57
N MET A 118 3.56 -8.98 6.54
CA MET A 118 2.96 -7.66 6.29
C MET A 118 3.80 -6.76 5.38
N VAL A 119 5.13 -6.79 5.52
CA VAL A 119 6.03 -5.95 4.72
C VAL A 119 6.09 -6.44 3.28
N LEU A 120 6.06 -7.75 3.08
CA LEU A 120 6.16 -8.37 1.75
C LEU A 120 4.82 -8.58 1.07
N SER A 121 3.71 -8.53 1.83
CA SER A 121 2.38 -8.60 1.25
C SER A 121 2.22 -7.52 0.19
N SER A 122 1.76 -7.96 -0.97
CA SER A 122 1.36 -7.11 -2.08
C SER A 122 0.15 -6.25 -1.75
N HIS A 123 -0.63 -6.63 -0.73
CA HIS A 123 -1.93 -6.03 -0.43
C HIS A 123 -2.25 -5.97 1.07
N SER A 124 -2.64 -4.80 1.55
CA SER A 124 -2.80 -4.55 3.00
C SER A 124 -4.01 -5.20 3.69
N LEU A 125 -4.95 -5.76 2.92
CA LEU A 125 -6.16 -6.44 3.43
C LEU A 125 -6.03 -7.98 3.50
N THR A 126 -4.84 -8.54 3.29
CA THR A 126 -4.55 -9.99 3.45
C THR A 126 -4.22 -10.35 4.88
#